data_AF-A0A167SHN6-F1
#
_entry.id   AF-A0A167SHN6-F1
#
_cell.length_a   1.000
_cell.length_b   1.000
_cell.length_c   1.000
_cell.angle_alpha   90.00
_cell.angle_beta   90.00
_cell.angle_gamma   90.00
#
_symmetry.space_group_name_H-M   'P 1'
#
loop_
_entity.id
_entity.type
_entity.pdbx_description
1 polymer ?
#
loop_
_entity_poly.entity_id
_entity_poly.type
_entity_poly.pdbx_seq_one_letter_code
_entity_poly.pdbx_strand_id
1 'polypeptide(L)'
;TGEKIDNRIVKVHWDFSKSCWRMMGFRDDKPDGNFKKVVDDIMKSIKEGVEKEELLARSAVIREAWKARREGFPGSSARLVGRPAHTPHPHKENKTGLDGLEIAMKALQVNSGHAGPPAPAPHPAVVARQPPPSVVNRDKLL
;
A
#
# COMPACT_ATOMS: atom_id res chain seq x y z
N THR A 1 -29.40 8.78 27.64
CA THR A 1 -28.20 9.38 27.02
C THR A 1 -28.66 10.22 25.85
N GLY A 2 -28.82 11.53 26.04
CA GLY A 2 -29.30 12.47 25.00
C GLY A 2 -28.17 12.93 24.07
N GLU A 3 -27.37 11.98 23.57
CA GLU A 3 -26.23 12.31 22.70
C GLU A 3 -26.74 12.80 21.35
N LYS A 4 -26.24 13.96 20.90
CA LYS A 4 -26.62 14.53 19.61
C LYS A 4 -25.93 13.77 18.48
N ILE A 5 -26.72 13.16 17.61
CA ILE A 5 -26.23 12.39 16.46
C ILE A 5 -26.19 13.26 15.18
N ASP A 6 -27.02 14.30 15.12
CA ASP A 6 -27.14 15.18 13.95
C ASP A 6 -25.84 15.92 13.64
N ASN A 7 -25.59 16.13 12.34
CA ASN A 7 -24.42 16.80 11.78
C ASN A 7 -23.08 16.10 12.06
N ARG A 8 -23.10 14.85 12.53
CA ARG A 8 -21.87 14.06 12.69
C ARG A 8 -21.47 13.38 11.39
N ILE A 9 -20.16 13.27 11.18
CA ILE A 9 -19.60 12.55 10.06
C ILE A 9 -19.60 11.06 10.37
N VAL A 10 -19.98 10.24 9.39
CA VAL A 10 -20.03 8.78 9.51
C VAL A 10 -19.19 8.12 8.44
N LYS A 11 -18.60 6.97 8.79
CA LYS A 11 -18.02 6.05 7.80
C LYS A 11 -19.13 5.13 7.30
N VAL A 12 -19.23 4.97 5.99
CA VAL A 12 -20.22 4.10 5.33
C VAL A 12 -19.55 3.19 4.29
N HIS A 13 -20.21 2.09 3.97
CA HIS A 13 -19.91 1.27 2.79
C HIS A 13 -21.20 0.90 2.06
N TRP A 14 -21.09 0.60 0.77
CA TRP A 14 -22.23 0.12 -0.02
C TRP A 14 -22.53 -1.34 0.33
N ASP A 15 -23.80 -1.67 0.51
CA ASP A 15 -24.32 -3.03 0.65
C ASP A 15 -25.00 -3.43 -0.66
N PHE A 16 -24.32 -4.27 -1.44
CA PHE A 16 -24.82 -4.72 -2.74
C PHE A 16 -26.10 -5.55 -2.64
N SER A 17 -26.31 -6.28 -1.55
CA SER A 17 -27.50 -7.13 -1.38
C SER A 17 -28.76 -6.30 -1.17
N LYS A 18 -28.63 -5.18 -0.45
CA LYS A 18 -29.75 -4.29 -0.11
C LYS A 18 -29.80 -3.03 -0.97
N SER A 19 -28.80 -2.82 -1.83
CA SER A 19 -28.63 -1.61 -2.62
C SER A 19 -28.74 -0.33 -1.79
N CYS A 20 -28.05 -0.29 -0.65
CA CYS A 20 -28.07 0.85 0.26
C CYS A 20 -26.72 1.08 0.95
N TRP A 21 -26.55 2.25 1.56
CA TRP A 21 -25.38 2.55 2.39
C TRP A 21 -25.56 2.02 3.79
N ARG A 22 -24.56 1.30 4.29
CA ARG A 22 -24.51 0.84 5.68
C ARG A 22 -23.48 1.64 6.47
N MET A 23 -23.92 2.16 7.61
CA MET A 23 -23.06 2.86 8.56
C MET A 23 -22.12 1.89 9.27
N MET A 24 -20.85 2.28 9.38
CA MET A 24 -19.80 1.54 10.10
C MET A 24 -19.45 2.15 11.45
N GLY A 25 -19.67 3.46 11.62
CA GLY A 25 -19.34 4.19 12.84
C GLY A 25 -19.20 5.69 12.61
N PHE A 26 -19.12 6.44 13.70
CA PHE A 26 -18.87 7.88 13.67
C PHE A 26 -17.40 8.19 13.37
N ARG A 27 -17.17 9.36 12.77
CA ARG A 27 -15.87 9.89 12.40
C ARG A 27 -15.65 11.21 13.13
N ASP A 28 -15.42 11.11 14.43
CA ASP A 28 -15.23 12.27 15.32
C ASP A 28 -13.88 12.98 15.09
N ASP A 29 -12.96 12.33 14.37
CA ASP A 29 -11.67 12.88 13.97
C ASP A 29 -11.74 13.76 12.72
N LYS A 30 -12.92 13.86 12.07
CA LYS A 30 -13.11 14.71 10.89
C LYS A 30 -14.26 15.70 11.10
N PRO A 31 -14.01 17.01 10.88
CA PRO A 31 -15.07 18.02 10.97
C PRO A 31 -16.07 17.90 9.82
N ASP A 32 -15.61 17.47 8.63
CA ASP A 32 -16.40 17.39 7.40
C ASP A 32 -16.29 16.04 6.71
N GLY A 33 -17.28 15.75 5.86
CA GLY A 33 -17.29 14.59 4.98
C GLY A 33 -16.28 14.69 3.84
N ASN A 34 -16.26 13.68 2.97
CA ASN A 34 -15.43 13.73 1.77
C ASN A 34 -15.97 14.76 0.77
N PHE A 35 -15.08 15.45 0.06
CA PHE A 35 -15.45 16.32 -1.06
C PHE A 35 -16.19 15.54 -2.15
N LYS A 36 -17.14 16.19 -2.83
CA LYS A 36 -17.96 15.58 -3.89
C LYS A 36 -17.11 14.84 -4.93
N LYS A 37 -16.01 15.44 -5.40
CA LYS A 37 -15.12 14.79 -6.39
C LYS A 37 -14.58 13.45 -5.88
N VAL A 38 -14.15 13.39 -4.62
CA VAL A 38 -13.63 12.15 -4.00
C VAL A 38 -14.75 11.12 -3.89
N VAL A 39 -15.96 11.55 -3.53
CA VAL A 39 -17.14 10.65 -3.51
C VAL A 39 -17.42 10.10 -4.90
N ASP A 40 -17.44 10.94 -5.93
CA ASP A 40 -17.66 10.52 -7.33
C ASP A 40 -16.60 9.49 -7.79
N ASP A 41 -15.32 9.73 -7.46
CA ASP A 41 -14.21 8.82 -7.77
C ASP A 41 -14.38 7.47 -7.05
N ILE A 42 -14.81 7.48 -5.78
CA ILE A 42 -15.12 6.25 -5.02
C ILE A 42 -16.34 5.52 -5.62
N MET A 43 -17.38 6.25 -6.01
CA MET A 43 -18.57 5.67 -6.64
C MET A 43 -18.23 4.97 -7.95
N LYS A 44 -17.32 5.55 -8.74
CA LYS A 44 -16.82 4.91 -9.96
C LYS A 44 -16.07 3.61 -9.64
N SER A 45 -15.18 3.64 -8.65
CA SER A 45 -14.41 2.46 -8.21
C SER A 45 -15.32 1.32 -7.72
N ILE A 46 -16.41 1.62 -7.01
CA ILE A 46 -17.37 0.61 -6.55
C ILE A 46 -18.13 -0.02 -7.73
N LYS A 47 -18.43 0.74 -8.78
CA LYS A 47 -19.16 0.25 -9.96
C LYS A 47 -18.29 -0.56 -10.92
N GLU A 48 -17.03 -0.15 -11.08
CA GLU A 48 -16.08 -0.74 -12.04
C GLU A 48 -15.08 -1.70 -11.36
N GLY A 49 -15.22 -1.90 -10.05
CA GLY A 49 -14.32 -2.70 -9.24
C GLY A 49 -14.34 -4.18 -9.62
N VAL A 50 -13.27 -4.88 -9.25
CA VAL A 50 -13.18 -6.34 -9.38
C VAL A 50 -13.61 -6.97 -8.07
N GLU A 51 -14.65 -7.79 -8.12
CA GLU A 51 -15.14 -8.50 -6.94
C GLU A 51 -14.27 -9.71 -6.58
N LYS A 52 -14.37 -10.14 -5.32
CA LYS A 52 -13.58 -11.25 -4.78
C LYS A 52 -13.70 -12.51 -5.64
N GLU A 53 -14.91 -12.86 -6.06
CA GLU A 53 -15.21 -14.07 -6.82
C GLU A 53 -14.59 -14.03 -8.22
N GLU A 54 -14.62 -12.88 -8.89
CA GLU A 54 -13.98 -12.69 -10.20
C GLU A 54 -12.47 -12.85 -10.10
N LEU A 55 -11.86 -12.30 -9.04
CA LEU A 55 -10.43 -12.43 -8.79
C LEU A 55 -10.04 -13.90 -8.53
N LEU A 56 -10.84 -14.62 -7.74
CA LEU A 56 -10.62 -16.04 -7.47
C LEU A 56 -10.73 -16.88 -8.75
N ALA A 57 -11.74 -16.63 -9.59
CA ALA A 57 -11.92 -17.34 -10.86
C ALA A 57 -10.73 -17.13 -11.82
N ARG A 58 -10.15 -15.91 -11.85
CA ARG A 58 -9.00 -15.59 -12.72
C ARG A 58 -7.65 -16.01 -12.15
N SER A 59 -7.57 -16.31 -10.84
CA SER A 59 -6.31 -16.63 -10.16
C SER A 59 -5.55 -17.79 -10.80
N ALA A 60 -6.25 -18.84 -11.24
CA ALA A 60 -5.66 -20.00 -11.92
C ALA A 60 -5.02 -19.60 -13.26
N VAL A 61 -5.73 -18.82 -14.07
CA VAL A 61 -5.23 -18.33 -15.38
C VAL A 61 -3.99 -17.46 -15.18
N ILE A 62 -4.00 -16.57 -14.19
CA ILE A 62 -2.85 -15.72 -13.87
C ILE A 62 -1.64 -16.58 -13.48
N ARG A 63 -1.86 -17.61 -12.66
CA ARG A 63 -0.81 -18.55 -12.23
C ARG A 63 -0.22 -19.33 -13.41
N GLU A 64 -1.06 -19.90 -14.29
CA GLU A 64 -0.58 -20.64 -15.45
C GLU A 64 0.15 -19.72 -16.44
N ALA A 65 -0.37 -18.52 -16.69
CA ALA A 65 0.31 -17.52 -17.52
C ALA A 65 1.67 -17.11 -16.94
N TRP A 66 1.79 -17.04 -15.60
CA TRP A 66 3.07 -16.79 -14.95
C TRP A 66 4.05 -17.95 -15.12
N LYS A 67 3.62 -19.21 -14.97
CA LYS A 67 4.47 -20.38 -15.22
C LYS A 67 4.94 -20.44 -16.67
N ALA A 68 4.03 -20.26 -17.62
CA ALA A 68 4.34 -20.28 -19.05
C ALA A 68 5.37 -19.21 -19.43
N ARG A 69 5.32 -18.01 -18.82
CA ARG A 69 6.37 -16.98 -19.02
C ARG A 69 7.73 -17.39 -18.49
N ARG A 70 7.79 -18.23 -17.46
CA ARG A 70 9.06 -18.71 -16.87
C ARG A 70 9.62 -19.92 -17.62
N GLU A 71 8.76 -20.84 -18.01
CA GLU A 71 9.14 -22.03 -18.79
C GLU A 71 9.48 -21.66 -20.24
N GLY A 72 8.80 -20.65 -20.79
CA GLY A 72 9.08 -20.02 -22.09
C GLY A 72 10.27 -19.05 -22.09
N PHE A 73 11.00 -18.93 -20.97
CA PHE A 73 12.36 -18.41 -20.94
C PHE A 73 13.34 -19.60 -20.91
N PRO A 74 13.57 -20.30 -22.03
CA PRO A 74 14.85 -20.96 -22.16
C PRO A 74 15.88 -19.83 -22.17
N GLY A 75 16.96 -19.97 -21.41
CA GLY A 75 18.14 -19.17 -21.68
C GLY A 75 18.38 -19.20 -23.20
N SER A 76 18.39 -18.01 -23.79
CA SER A 76 19.04 -17.68 -25.04
C SER A 76 19.91 -18.81 -25.59
N SER A 77 19.34 -19.68 -26.41
CA SER A 77 20.09 -20.63 -27.21
C SER A 77 19.50 -20.67 -28.61
N ALA A 78 20.29 -20.10 -29.51
CA ALA A 78 20.34 -20.32 -30.94
C ALA A 78 19.12 -19.91 -31.80
N ARG A 79 19.22 -18.70 -32.34
CA ARG A 79 19.18 -18.57 -33.81
C ARG A 79 20.39 -17.77 -34.29
N LEU A 80 21.47 -18.49 -34.61
CA LEU A 80 22.55 -18.00 -35.45
C LEU A 80 22.00 -17.75 -36.85
N VAL A 81 21.73 -16.50 -37.21
CA VAL A 81 21.77 -16.05 -38.60
C VAL A 81 22.44 -14.68 -38.62
N GLY A 82 23.52 -14.58 -39.39
CA GLY A 82 24.61 -13.61 -39.24
C GLY A 82 24.23 -12.14 -39.25
N ARG A 83 25.01 -11.37 -38.50
CA ARG A 83 25.05 -9.91 -38.55
C ARG A 83 26.51 -9.48 -38.38
N PRO A 84 27.03 -8.57 -39.21
CA PRO A 84 28.45 -8.23 -39.21
C PRO A 84 28.84 -7.49 -37.92
N ALA A 85 30.09 -7.72 -37.51
CA ALA A 85 30.68 -7.26 -36.26
C ALA A 85 30.60 -5.74 -36.11
N HIS A 86 29.94 -5.29 -35.04
CA HIS A 86 30.15 -3.96 -34.47
C HIS A 86 30.91 -4.12 -33.14
N THR A 87 31.93 -3.29 -33.00
CA THR A 87 32.91 -3.24 -31.91
C THR A 87 32.28 -3.02 -30.53
N PRO A 88 32.89 -3.53 -29.44
CA PRO A 88 32.33 -3.42 -28.10
C PRO A 88 32.60 -2.04 -27.49
N HIS A 89 31.54 -1.36 -27.05
CA HIS A 89 31.60 -0.29 -26.06
C HIS A 89 31.41 -0.88 -24.65
N PRO A 90 32.12 -0.42 -23.62
CA PRO A 90 31.97 -0.93 -22.26
C PRO A 90 30.73 -0.34 -21.59
N HIS A 91 29.76 -1.18 -21.24
CA HIS A 91 28.67 -0.82 -20.31
C HIS A 91 28.80 -1.63 -19.02
N LYS A 92 28.70 -0.92 -17.89
CA LYS A 92 28.96 -1.43 -16.54
C LYS A 92 27.91 -2.48 -16.14
N GLU A 93 28.38 -3.62 -15.61
CA GLU A 93 27.54 -4.62 -14.97
C GLU A 93 26.85 -4.05 -13.72
N ASN A 94 25.52 -4.00 -13.71
CA ASN A 94 24.74 -3.97 -12.49
C ASN A 94 24.20 -5.37 -12.23
N LYS A 95 24.87 -6.11 -11.33
CA LYS A 95 24.42 -7.40 -10.82
C LYS A 95 23.44 -7.16 -9.66
N THR A 96 22.17 -7.44 -9.88
CA THR A 96 21.25 -7.83 -8.79
C THR A 96 20.05 -8.56 -9.40
N GLY A 97 20.20 -9.86 -9.54
CA GLY A 97 19.12 -10.74 -9.97
C GLY A 97 19.56 -12.17 -9.85
N LEU A 98 19.55 -12.70 -8.62
CA LEU A 98 19.11 -14.07 -8.31
C LEU A 98 19.19 -14.47 -6.82
N ASP A 99 19.74 -13.64 -5.93
CA ASP A 99 19.96 -14.07 -4.52
C ASP A 99 18.74 -13.87 -3.57
N GLY A 100 17.72 -13.12 -4.00
CA GLY A 100 16.61 -12.73 -3.11
C GLY A 100 15.53 -13.79 -2.88
N LEU A 101 15.36 -14.74 -3.81
CA LEU A 101 14.28 -15.74 -3.74
C LEU A 101 14.65 -16.93 -2.84
N GLU A 102 15.94 -17.25 -2.73
CA GLU A 102 16.41 -18.35 -1.87
C GLU A 102 16.34 -17.97 -0.37
N ILE A 103 16.53 -16.69 -0.05
CA ILE A 103 16.37 -16.14 1.30
C ILE A 103 14.88 -16.17 1.74
N ALA A 104 13.96 -15.82 0.82
CA ALA A 104 12.53 -15.78 1.12
C ALA A 104 11.92 -17.17 1.37
N MET A 105 12.42 -18.22 0.71
CA MET A 105 11.90 -19.59 0.88
C MET A 105 12.46 -20.30 2.11
N LYS A 106 13.65 -19.94 2.62
CA LYS A 106 14.18 -20.46 3.90
C LYS A 106 13.50 -19.86 5.13
N ALA A 107 12.93 -18.65 5.03
CA ALA A 107 12.28 -17.96 6.14
C ALA A 107 10.93 -18.56 6.57
N LEU A 108 10.35 -19.47 5.77
CA LEU A 108 9.03 -20.05 6.05
C LEU A 108 9.07 -21.46 6.69
N GLN A 109 10.24 -22.06 6.92
CA GLN A 109 10.35 -23.48 7.31
C GLN A 109 11.10 -23.75 8.63
N VAL A 110 11.34 -22.78 9.52
CA VAL A 110 11.94 -23.06 10.85
C VAL A 110 11.18 -22.40 11.99
N ASN A 111 10.38 -23.24 12.64
CA ASN A 111 10.21 -23.43 14.09
C ASN A 111 9.47 -22.37 14.93
N SER A 112 8.31 -22.81 15.42
CA SER A 112 7.80 -22.51 16.76
C SER A 112 8.93 -22.54 17.81
N GLY A 113 9.23 -21.37 18.37
CA GLY A 113 10.21 -21.21 19.44
C GLY A 113 10.05 -19.85 20.09
N HIS A 114 9.85 -19.88 21.40
CA HIS A 114 9.53 -18.76 22.28
C HIS A 114 10.68 -17.73 22.36
N ALA A 115 10.42 -16.46 22.04
CA ALA A 115 11.00 -15.27 22.68
C ALA A 115 10.34 -14.01 22.10
N GLY A 116 9.68 -13.21 22.94
CA GLY A 116 9.14 -11.90 22.55
C GLY A 116 10.25 -10.93 22.12
N PRO A 117 9.90 -9.82 21.45
CA PRO A 117 10.88 -8.81 21.06
C PRO A 117 11.56 -8.24 22.32
N PRO A 118 12.89 -8.01 22.30
CA PRO A 118 13.55 -7.31 23.39
C PRO A 118 13.00 -5.89 23.49
N ALA A 119 12.80 -5.41 24.71
CA ALA A 119 12.32 -4.06 25.00
C ALA A 119 13.22 -2.99 24.33
N PRO A 120 12.65 -1.89 23.82
CA PRO A 120 13.46 -0.78 23.31
C PRO A 120 14.27 -0.15 24.46
N ALA A 121 15.54 0.16 24.18
CA ALA A 121 16.42 0.85 25.10
C ALA A 121 15.82 2.20 25.54
N PRO A 122 16.03 2.65 26.79
CA PRO A 122 15.55 3.95 27.24
C PRO A 122 16.19 5.07 26.42
N HIS A 123 15.35 5.92 25.84
CA HIS A 123 15.77 7.12 25.11
C HIS A 123 16.58 8.05 26.03
N PRO A 124 17.63 8.73 25.55
CA PRO A 124 18.19 9.86 26.29
C PRO A 124 17.12 10.94 26.43
N ALA A 125 16.96 11.49 27.64
CA ALA A 125 16.00 12.53 27.96
C ALA A 125 16.12 13.69 26.96
N VAL A 126 15.06 13.93 26.18
CA VAL A 126 14.94 15.13 25.37
C VAL A 126 14.81 16.30 26.33
N VAL A 127 15.88 17.09 26.43
CA VAL A 127 15.88 18.42 27.04
C VAL A 127 14.73 19.22 26.41
N ALA A 128 13.80 19.65 27.24
CA ALA A 128 12.69 20.51 26.87
C ALA A 128 13.23 21.77 26.17
N ARG A 129 12.99 21.88 24.86
CA ARG A 129 13.14 23.14 24.15
C ARG A 129 11.97 24.02 24.58
N GLN A 130 12.25 25.08 25.33
CA GLN A 130 11.29 26.14 25.63
C GLN A 130 10.69 26.68 24.31
N PRO A 131 9.37 26.94 24.26
CA PRO A 131 8.81 27.72 23.16
C PRO A 131 9.31 29.18 23.25
N PRO A 132 9.55 29.85 22.11
CA PRO A 132 9.89 31.28 22.11
C PRO A 132 8.71 32.11 22.65
N PRO A 133 8.98 33.25 23.33
CA PRO A 133 7.93 34.09 23.88
C PRO A 133 7.06 34.71 22.80
N SER A 134 5.74 34.66 23.00
CA SER A 134 4.74 35.36 22.21
C SER A 134 5.02 36.86 22.20
N VAL A 135 5.31 37.42 21.03
CA VAL A 135 5.29 38.87 20.83
C VAL A 135 3.83 39.31 20.85
N VAL A 136 3.43 39.90 21.98
CA VAL A 136 2.20 40.68 22.11
C VAL A 136 2.39 41.97 21.30
N ASN A 137 1.75 42.06 20.13
CA ASN A 137 1.49 43.36 19.51
C ASN A 137 0.32 44.02 20.23
N ARG A 138 0.65 44.71 21.32
CA ARG A 138 -0.09 45.92 21.71
C ARG A 138 0.32 46.97 20.69
N ASP A 139 -0.59 47.34 19.80
CA ASP A 139 -0.74 48.70 19.25
C ASP A 139 -1.84 48.68 18.18
N LYS A 140 -3.05 49.04 18.61
CA LYS A 140 -3.96 49.90 17.87
C LYS A 140 -5.05 50.38 18.82
N LEU A 141 -4.71 51.48 19.49
CA LEU A 141 -5.65 52.41 20.09
C LEU A 141 -5.87 53.52 19.05
N LEU A 142 -7.11 53.66 18.56
CA LEU A 142 -7.78 54.89 18.13
C LEU A 142 -9.13 54.50 17.50
#